data_AF-A0A2S7C0Q5-F1
#
_entry.id   AF-A0A2S7C0Q5-F1
#
_cell.length_a   1.000
_cell.length_b   1.000
_cell.length_c   1.000
_cell.angle_alpha   90.00
_cell.angle_beta   90.00
_cell.angle_gamma   90.00
#
_symmetry.space_group_name_H-M   'P 1'
#
loop_
_entity.id
_entity.type
_entity.pdbx_description
1 polymer ?
#
loop_
_entity_poly.entity_id
_entity_poly.type
_entity_poly.pdbx_seq_one_letter_code
_entity_poly.pdbx_strand_id
1 'polypeptide(L)'
;MLPSHDAAPVSRPPAGANVARTTWTAWMPAAAHLGLLALLTFYAATLVPGGIGSAFAKLFPALLVLGAASVGLWWWTRRRNSAQLQQAVNAVAALGEGRFQRLDLRTASGELAPLLQTLQAAQDKLAIRIDVMEQGLRHGQFVIKALDDLDTMIRIADDDGQVLFANRKLLAMLKLIEPDVQSFRPSFHAEGFVGGSIGDIYPDSQAAIDRMRALTASKAVRAPFFGRQIDFVYSPIIAADGTKLGTIAQWMDVTAQVNAEQALMQIIDAASAGDFSRRMQVDGMDGVLLSLAQGINRIYDSVETHLAALARVIGALAEGDLTQRVDGDAHGIFARLRDDTNQTVARLTEIIGGIQTASDTIRQAAVEIAAGNTDLSERTEQQAANLEETASSMEELTSTVKQNAESALQANRLVVGTGEVAQSGGQVMDDVVSTMSQISTASRKIGEIIGVIDGIAFQTNILALNAAVEAARAGEQGRGFAVVASEVRALARRSADAAKEIKTLIADSTDKVELGSGLVHRAGATMREIVGSVKHVTDIMSEITSASAEQSSGIEQVNRTVAQLDEVTQRNAALVEEATAAARSLEEQAVELADAVSIFRLQPAHSGNASVVRASFNSAAA
;
A
#
# COMPACT_ATOMS: atom_id res chain seq x y z
N MET A 1 -41.38 -84.52 -21.23
CA MET A 1 -42.34 -84.43 -22.35
C MET A 1 -41.54 -84.44 -23.64
N LEU A 2 -41.71 -85.49 -24.46
CA LEU A 2 -41.32 -85.61 -25.88
C LEU A 2 -42.13 -84.59 -26.73
N PRO A 3 -41.80 -84.32 -28.02
CA PRO A 3 -41.01 -85.13 -28.99
C PRO A 3 -39.82 -84.36 -29.61
N SER A 4 -38.68 -84.91 -30.06
CA SER A 4 -38.33 -86.05 -30.96
C SER A 4 -38.84 -85.95 -32.41
N HIS A 5 -37.98 -85.47 -33.31
CA HIS A 5 -37.86 -85.98 -34.69
C HIS A 5 -36.39 -85.81 -35.12
N ASP A 6 -35.59 -86.84 -34.94
CA ASP A 6 -35.28 -87.90 -35.92
C ASP A 6 -34.41 -87.42 -37.08
N ALA A 7 -33.11 -87.50 -36.83
CA ALA A 7 -32.11 -87.68 -37.86
C ALA A 7 -32.36 -89.01 -38.59
N ALA A 8 -32.67 -88.94 -39.88
CA ALA A 8 -32.64 -90.09 -40.77
C ALA A 8 -31.24 -90.22 -41.40
N PRO A 9 -30.53 -91.35 -41.23
CA PRO A 9 -29.27 -91.61 -41.90
C PRO A 9 -29.57 -92.18 -43.29
N VAL A 10 -29.15 -91.49 -44.36
CA VAL A 10 -29.27 -92.01 -45.73
C VAL A 10 -27.90 -92.41 -46.27
N SER A 11 -27.63 -93.70 -46.03
CA SER A 11 -26.89 -94.66 -46.85
C SER A 11 -25.89 -94.17 -47.91
N ARG A 12 -24.62 -94.58 -47.74
CA ARG A 12 -23.66 -94.78 -48.85
C ARG A 12 -24.25 -95.81 -49.83
N PRO A 13 -24.31 -95.54 -51.15
CA PRO A 13 -24.43 -96.59 -52.13
C PRO A 13 -23.06 -97.29 -52.33
N PRO A 14 -23.05 -98.58 -52.68
CA PRO A 14 -21.86 -99.41 -52.73
C PRO A 14 -20.98 -99.11 -53.96
N ALA A 15 -19.71 -99.52 -53.87
CA ALA A 15 -18.84 -99.70 -55.01
C ALA A 15 -19.50 -100.65 -56.03
N GLY A 16 -20.10 -100.07 -57.06
CA GLY A 16 -20.68 -100.79 -58.21
C GLY A 16 -19.67 -100.84 -59.35
N ALA A 17 -18.94 -101.94 -59.42
CA ALA A 17 -18.22 -102.37 -60.60
C ALA A 17 -19.19 -102.70 -61.75
N ASN A 18 -18.75 -102.48 -62.99
CA ASN A 18 -19.28 -103.06 -64.24
C ASN A 18 -20.78 -102.89 -64.53
N VAL A 19 -21.14 -101.85 -65.29
CA VAL A 19 -22.29 -101.90 -66.20
C VAL A 19 -21.97 -101.18 -67.51
N ALA A 20 -22.31 -101.85 -68.63
CA ALA A 20 -22.39 -101.36 -70.00
C ALA A 20 -21.10 -101.21 -70.84
N ARG A 21 -20.26 -102.27 -70.87
CA ARG A 21 -19.74 -102.79 -72.15
C ARG A 21 -20.87 -103.59 -72.80
N THR A 22 -21.58 -103.02 -73.77
CA THR A 22 -22.61 -103.62 -74.68
C THR A 22 -23.39 -102.41 -75.22
N THR A 23 -23.58 -102.10 -76.50
CA THR A 23 -23.74 -102.87 -77.73
C THR A 23 -23.40 -101.98 -78.95
N TRP A 24 -22.15 -101.90 -79.38
CA TRP A 24 -21.79 -101.32 -80.70
C TRP A 24 -20.79 -102.20 -81.47
N THR A 25 -20.51 -103.41 -80.97
CA THR A 25 -19.58 -104.39 -81.54
C THR A 25 -20.25 -105.43 -82.45
N ALA A 26 -21.53 -105.25 -82.80
CA ALA A 26 -22.29 -106.23 -83.59
C ALA A 26 -22.28 -106.01 -85.12
N TRP A 27 -21.76 -104.88 -85.63
CA TRP A 27 -21.88 -104.53 -87.06
C TRP A 27 -20.56 -104.60 -87.87
N MET A 28 -19.52 -105.23 -87.32
CA MET A 28 -18.25 -105.41 -88.04
C MET A 28 -18.06 -106.76 -88.76
N PRO A 29 -18.72 -107.89 -88.39
CA PRO A 29 -18.62 -109.11 -89.18
C PRO A 29 -19.56 -109.13 -90.41
N ALA A 30 -20.69 -108.42 -90.38
CA ALA A 30 -21.73 -108.55 -91.41
C ALA A 30 -21.35 -107.96 -92.78
N ALA A 31 -20.58 -106.86 -92.81
CA ALA A 31 -20.13 -106.25 -94.06
C ALA A 31 -18.96 -107.03 -94.71
N ALA A 32 -18.10 -107.65 -93.90
CA ALA A 32 -17.02 -108.51 -94.39
C ALA A 32 -17.54 -109.84 -94.95
N HIS A 33 -18.59 -110.41 -94.34
CA HIS A 33 -19.23 -111.64 -94.84
C HIS A 33 -20.03 -111.41 -96.14
N LEU A 34 -20.64 -110.23 -96.35
CA LEU A 34 -21.31 -109.90 -97.62
C LEU A 34 -20.32 -109.70 -98.79
N GLY A 35 -19.14 -109.12 -98.52
CA GLY A 35 -18.08 -109.01 -99.52
C GLY A 35 -17.47 -110.37 -99.90
N LEU A 36 -17.33 -111.28 -98.94
CA LEU A 36 -16.79 -112.63 -99.16
C LEU A 36 -17.80 -113.56 -99.85
N LEU A 37 -19.10 -113.40 -99.56
CA LEU A 37 -20.19 -114.05 -100.30
C LEU A 37 -20.26 -113.57 -101.75
N ALA A 38 -20.09 -112.26 -102.00
CA ALA A 38 -20.05 -111.72 -103.37
C ALA A 38 -18.87 -112.27 -104.18
N LEU A 39 -17.68 -112.38 -103.57
CA LEU A 39 -16.48 -112.98 -104.18
C LEU A 39 -16.64 -114.49 -104.43
N LEU A 40 -17.27 -115.24 -103.52
CA LEU A 40 -17.55 -116.67 -103.70
C LEU A 40 -18.64 -116.93 -104.76
N THR A 41 -19.67 -116.09 -104.84
CA THR A 41 -20.68 -116.18 -105.92
C THR A 41 -20.11 -115.86 -107.29
N PHE A 42 -19.11 -114.97 -107.37
CA PHE A 42 -18.41 -114.67 -108.62
C PHE A 42 -17.46 -115.79 -109.05
N TYR A 43 -16.77 -116.46 -108.10
CA TYR A 43 -15.96 -117.64 -108.41
C TYR A 43 -16.81 -118.83 -108.87
N ALA A 44 -17.96 -119.07 -108.23
CA ALA A 44 -18.90 -120.12 -108.64
C ALA A 44 -19.49 -119.89 -110.05
N ALA A 45 -19.69 -118.64 -110.47
CA ALA A 45 -20.15 -118.30 -111.82
C ALA A 45 -19.10 -118.53 -112.93
N THR A 46 -17.81 -118.70 -112.58
CA THR A 46 -16.74 -118.99 -113.55
C THR A 46 -16.47 -120.49 -113.78
N LEU A 47 -17.10 -121.38 -113.01
CA LEU A 47 -16.88 -122.84 -113.06
C LEU A 47 -17.99 -123.63 -113.78
N VAL A 48 -19.03 -122.97 -114.30
CA VAL A 48 -20.13 -123.61 -115.04
C VAL A 48 -19.99 -123.30 -116.56
N PRO A 49 -19.71 -124.30 -117.41
CA PRO A 49 -19.55 -124.10 -118.85
C PRO A 49 -20.91 -123.94 -119.53
N GLY A 50 -21.24 -122.73 -119.96
CA GLY A 50 -22.46 -122.47 -120.75
C GLY A 50 -23.03 -121.07 -120.58
N GLY A 51 -22.35 -120.09 -121.20
CA GLY A 51 -22.84 -118.76 -121.60
C GLY A 51 -23.85 -118.01 -120.73
N ILE A 52 -23.37 -117.04 -119.94
CA ILE A 52 -23.91 -115.66 -119.76
C ILE A 52 -22.74 -114.81 -119.21
N GLY A 53 -21.95 -114.18 -120.10
CA GLY A 53 -20.65 -113.58 -119.75
C GLY A 53 -20.53 -112.05 -119.85
N SER A 54 -21.55 -111.31 -120.29
CA SER A 54 -21.36 -109.89 -120.65
C SER A 54 -22.05 -108.84 -119.75
N ALA A 55 -22.79 -109.25 -118.72
CA ALA A 55 -23.50 -108.30 -117.83
C ALA A 55 -22.75 -107.97 -116.52
N PHE A 56 -21.93 -108.88 -115.98
CA PHE A 56 -21.34 -108.71 -114.63
C PHE A 56 -20.01 -107.95 -114.58
N ALA A 57 -19.28 -107.84 -115.70
CA ALA A 57 -17.97 -107.17 -115.73
C ALA A 57 -18.02 -105.63 -115.55
N LYS A 58 -19.21 -105.00 -115.62
CA LYS A 58 -19.35 -103.54 -115.50
C LYS A 58 -19.64 -103.02 -114.09
N LEU A 59 -19.94 -103.88 -113.10
CA LEU A 59 -20.37 -103.45 -111.75
C LEU A 59 -19.26 -103.50 -110.67
N PHE A 60 -18.11 -104.13 -110.95
CA PHE A 60 -17.03 -104.31 -109.98
C PHE A 60 -16.38 -103.02 -109.44
N PRO A 61 -16.07 -101.99 -110.25
CA PRO A 61 -15.42 -100.78 -109.72
C PRO A 61 -16.34 -99.92 -108.83
N ALA A 62 -17.66 -99.99 -109.00
CA ALA A 62 -18.61 -99.22 -108.18
C ALA A 62 -18.72 -99.74 -106.73
N LEU A 63 -18.59 -101.05 -106.52
CA LEU A 63 -18.68 -101.66 -105.19
C LEU A 63 -17.44 -101.41 -104.32
N LEU A 64 -16.24 -101.32 -104.91
CA LEU A 64 -15.01 -101.01 -104.17
C LEU A 64 -15.01 -99.57 -103.61
N VAL A 65 -15.56 -98.61 -104.36
CA VAL A 65 -15.66 -97.20 -103.90
C VAL A 65 -16.63 -97.08 -102.72
N LEU A 66 -17.76 -97.80 -102.73
CA LEU A 66 -18.71 -97.83 -101.61
C LEU A 66 -18.13 -98.51 -100.35
N GLY A 67 -17.30 -99.54 -100.54
CA GLY A 67 -16.58 -100.18 -99.43
C GLY A 67 -15.54 -99.26 -98.77
N ALA A 68 -14.79 -98.50 -99.57
CA ALA A 68 -13.82 -97.55 -99.03
C ALA A 68 -14.48 -96.35 -98.32
N ALA A 69 -15.59 -95.83 -98.86
CA ALA A 69 -16.33 -94.71 -98.27
C ALA A 69 -16.94 -95.06 -96.90
N SER A 70 -17.41 -96.29 -96.72
CA SER A 70 -18.02 -96.74 -95.45
C SER A 70 -17.01 -96.92 -94.32
N VAL A 71 -15.80 -97.42 -94.61
CA VAL A 71 -14.71 -97.52 -93.60
C VAL A 71 -14.19 -96.14 -93.18
N GLY A 72 -14.08 -95.20 -94.12
CA GLY A 72 -13.71 -93.81 -93.83
C GLY A 72 -14.72 -93.09 -92.93
N LEU A 73 -16.02 -93.29 -93.18
CA LEU A 73 -17.09 -92.69 -92.38
C LEU A 73 -17.14 -93.25 -90.94
N TRP A 74 -16.84 -94.54 -90.76
CA TRP A 74 -16.76 -95.19 -89.44
C TRP A 74 -15.55 -94.70 -88.61
N TRP A 75 -14.38 -94.57 -89.24
CA TRP A 75 -13.19 -94.06 -88.54
C TRP A 75 -13.37 -92.59 -88.11
N TRP A 76 -14.00 -91.77 -88.95
CA TRP A 76 -14.31 -90.37 -88.65
C TRP A 76 -15.30 -90.22 -87.48
N THR A 77 -16.40 -90.98 -87.47
CA THR A 77 -17.40 -90.95 -86.37
C THR A 77 -16.82 -91.50 -85.07
N ARG A 78 -16.02 -92.58 -85.10
CA ARG A 78 -15.40 -93.14 -83.89
C ARG A 78 -14.39 -92.18 -83.25
N ARG A 79 -13.51 -91.56 -84.04
CA ARG A 79 -12.49 -90.63 -83.53
C ARG A 79 -13.10 -89.35 -82.96
N ARG A 80 -14.19 -88.86 -83.57
CA ARG A 80 -14.93 -87.67 -83.10
C ARG A 80 -15.66 -87.91 -81.78
N ASN A 81 -16.34 -89.05 -81.63
CA ASN A 81 -17.07 -89.35 -80.39
C ASN A 81 -16.13 -89.64 -79.20
N SER A 82 -14.95 -90.24 -79.42
CA SER A 82 -13.98 -90.47 -78.33
C SER A 82 -13.39 -89.19 -77.76
N ALA A 83 -13.21 -88.13 -78.57
CA ALA A 83 -12.65 -86.86 -78.10
C ALA A 83 -13.63 -86.08 -77.21
N GLN A 84 -14.92 -86.07 -77.58
CA GLN A 84 -15.96 -85.41 -76.78
C GLN A 84 -16.21 -86.12 -75.44
N LEU A 85 -16.12 -87.46 -75.41
CA LEU A 85 -16.25 -88.23 -74.17
C LEU A 85 -15.10 -87.91 -73.19
N GLN A 86 -13.88 -87.75 -73.70
CA GLN A 86 -12.71 -87.40 -72.89
C GLN A 86 -12.84 -85.99 -72.27
N GLN A 87 -13.40 -85.02 -73.01
CA GLN A 87 -13.70 -83.69 -72.48
C GLN A 87 -14.75 -83.73 -71.36
N ALA A 88 -15.81 -84.52 -71.52
CA ALA A 88 -16.84 -84.67 -70.48
C ALA A 88 -16.26 -85.29 -69.19
N VAL A 89 -15.41 -86.32 -69.32
CA VAL A 89 -14.74 -86.96 -68.17
C VAL A 89 -13.76 -86.00 -67.49
N ASN A 90 -12.96 -85.26 -68.25
CA ASN A 90 -12.03 -84.27 -67.69
C ASN A 90 -12.74 -83.12 -66.97
N ALA A 91 -13.90 -82.68 -67.45
CA ALA A 91 -14.69 -81.63 -66.79
C ALA A 91 -15.33 -82.10 -65.48
N VAL A 92 -15.75 -83.37 -65.39
CA VAL A 92 -16.23 -83.98 -64.15
C VAL A 92 -15.09 -84.18 -63.14
N ALA A 93 -13.90 -84.59 -63.61
CA ALA A 93 -12.72 -84.68 -62.75
C ALA A 93 -12.27 -83.30 -62.23
N ALA A 94 -12.27 -82.27 -63.09
CA ALA A 94 -11.96 -80.89 -62.70
C ALA A 94 -12.98 -80.31 -61.69
N LEU A 95 -14.26 -80.68 -61.80
CA LEU A 95 -15.29 -80.37 -60.80
C LEU A 95 -15.00 -80.98 -59.43
N GLY A 96 -14.48 -82.21 -59.38
CA GLY A 96 -14.05 -82.86 -58.13
C GLY A 96 -12.82 -82.21 -57.50
N GLU A 97 -11.98 -81.53 -58.29
CA GLU A 97 -10.76 -80.83 -57.84
C GLU A 97 -10.97 -79.32 -57.60
N GLY A 98 -12.20 -78.81 -57.68
CA GLY A 98 -12.51 -77.39 -57.43
C GLY A 98 -12.05 -76.43 -58.53
N ARG A 99 -11.79 -76.92 -59.76
CA ARG A 99 -11.40 -76.08 -60.90
C ARG A 99 -12.57 -75.89 -61.87
N PHE A 100 -13.09 -74.66 -61.93
CA PHE A 100 -14.22 -74.29 -62.80
C PHE A 100 -13.69 -73.61 -64.07
N GLN A 101 -13.23 -74.40 -65.04
CA GLN A 101 -12.77 -73.89 -66.34
C GLN A 101 -13.85 -74.06 -67.40
N ARG A 102 -14.04 -73.02 -68.23
CA ARG A 102 -15.00 -73.05 -69.34
C ARG A 102 -14.65 -74.15 -70.34
N LEU A 103 -15.57 -75.06 -70.58
CA LEU A 103 -15.53 -76.05 -71.65
C LEU A 103 -15.65 -75.37 -73.02
N ASP A 104 -14.87 -75.83 -74.00
CA ASP A 104 -15.00 -75.39 -75.39
C ASP A 104 -16.19 -76.07 -76.08
N LEU A 105 -17.33 -75.38 -76.10
CA LEU A 105 -18.57 -75.86 -76.70
C LEU A 105 -18.59 -75.79 -78.24
N ARG A 106 -17.57 -75.23 -78.91
CA ARG A 106 -17.55 -75.09 -80.38
C ARG A 106 -17.42 -76.43 -81.11
N THR A 107 -16.92 -77.45 -80.44
CA THR A 107 -16.74 -78.80 -80.99
C THR A 107 -17.82 -79.79 -80.55
N ALA A 108 -18.77 -79.35 -79.72
CA ALA A 108 -19.89 -80.16 -79.24
C ALA A 108 -20.95 -80.32 -80.35
N SER A 109 -21.14 -81.55 -80.83
CA SER A 109 -22.10 -81.86 -81.91
C SER A 109 -22.58 -83.30 -81.78
N GLY A 110 -23.88 -83.54 -82.00
CA GLY A 110 -24.50 -84.87 -81.85
C GLY A 110 -25.13 -85.08 -80.46
N GLU A 111 -25.41 -86.32 -80.09
CA GLU A 111 -26.14 -86.69 -78.86
C GLU A 111 -25.44 -86.29 -77.54
N LEU A 112 -24.13 -85.98 -77.58
CA LEU A 112 -23.34 -85.58 -76.40
C LEU A 112 -23.29 -84.05 -76.17
N ALA A 113 -23.78 -83.23 -77.11
CA ALA A 113 -23.80 -81.77 -76.96
C ALA A 113 -24.66 -81.26 -75.78
N PRO A 114 -25.87 -81.81 -75.52
CA PRO A 114 -26.68 -81.41 -74.37
C PRO A 114 -26.00 -81.69 -73.02
N LEU A 115 -25.22 -82.77 -72.93
CA LEU A 115 -24.50 -83.17 -71.72
C LEU A 115 -23.34 -82.19 -71.40
N LEU A 116 -22.56 -81.79 -72.43
CA LEU A 116 -21.50 -80.79 -72.26
C LEU A 116 -22.07 -79.40 -71.92
N GLN A 117 -23.22 -79.02 -72.51
CA GLN A 117 -23.90 -77.76 -72.18
C GLN A 117 -24.44 -77.75 -70.75
N THR A 118 -25.02 -78.86 -70.26
CA THR A 118 -25.52 -78.95 -68.88
C THR A 118 -24.37 -78.98 -67.86
N LEU A 119 -23.25 -79.64 -68.17
CA LEU A 119 -22.02 -79.57 -67.36
C LEU A 119 -21.45 -78.15 -67.28
N GLN A 120 -21.39 -77.43 -68.42
CA GLN A 120 -20.97 -76.03 -68.47
C GLN A 120 -21.90 -75.13 -67.63
N ALA A 121 -23.22 -75.29 -67.76
CA ALA A 121 -24.19 -74.53 -66.98
C ALA A 121 -24.10 -74.81 -65.47
N ALA A 122 -23.81 -76.06 -65.06
CA ALA A 122 -23.58 -76.41 -63.67
C ALA A 122 -22.28 -75.79 -63.12
N GLN A 123 -21.19 -75.80 -63.91
CA GLN A 123 -19.92 -75.15 -63.53
C GLN A 123 -20.07 -73.63 -63.40
N ASP A 124 -20.71 -72.97 -64.36
CA ASP A 124 -20.92 -71.51 -64.31
C ASP A 124 -21.77 -71.12 -63.08
N LYS A 125 -22.81 -71.92 -62.75
CA LYS A 125 -23.65 -71.68 -61.57
C LYS A 125 -22.90 -71.92 -60.25
N LEU A 126 -22.00 -72.91 -60.20
CA LEU A 126 -21.16 -73.17 -59.03
C LEU A 126 -20.07 -72.09 -58.85
N ALA A 127 -19.43 -71.66 -59.93
CA ALA A 127 -18.41 -70.60 -59.91
C ALA A 127 -19.00 -69.27 -59.40
N ILE A 128 -20.16 -68.86 -59.93
CA ILE A 128 -20.88 -67.66 -59.46
C ILE A 128 -21.24 -67.80 -57.97
N ARG A 129 -21.71 -68.98 -57.54
CA ARG A 129 -22.09 -69.19 -56.14
C ARG A 129 -20.89 -69.14 -55.18
N ILE A 130 -19.73 -69.64 -55.59
CA ILE A 130 -18.50 -69.57 -54.80
C ILE A 130 -17.98 -68.13 -54.74
N ASP A 131 -17.94 -67.40 -55.86
CA ASP A 131 -17.48 -65.99 -55.87
C ASP A 131 -18.38 -65.07 -55.03
N VAL A 132 -19.71 -65.23 -55.12
CA VAL A 132 -20.67 -64.52 -54.25
C VAL A 132 -20.46 -64.88 -52.77
N MET A 133 -20.15 -66.15 -52.47
CA MET A 133 -19.90 -66.59 -51.09
C MET A 133 -18.55 -66.08 -50.56
N GLU A 134 -17.49 -66.06 -51.38
CA GLU A 134 -16.19 -65.49 -51.02
C GLU A 134 -16.25 -63.97 -50.83
N GLN A 135 -16.96 -63.24 -51.70
CA GLN A 135 -17.20 -61.81 -51.54
C GLN A 135 -18.00 -61.51 -50.26
N GLY A 136 -19.03 -62.32 -49.96
CA GLY A 136 -19.80 -62.23 -48.72
C GLY A 136 -18.93 -62.46 -47.47
N LEU A 137 -18.05 -63.47 -47.49
CA LEU A 137 -17.11 -63.76 -46.40
C LEU A 137 -16.09 -62.63 -46.20
N ARG A 138 -15.50 -62.09 -47.28
CA ARG A 138 -14.56 -60.96 -47.20
C ARG A 138 -15.23 -59.71 -46.65
N HIS A 139 -16.46 -59.41 -47.09
CA HIS A 139 -17.22 -58.27 -46.59
C HIS A 139 -17.55 -58.43 -45.09
N GLY A 140 -17.98 -59.61 -44.66
CA GLY A 140 -18.21 -59.92 -43.25
C GLY A 140 -16.96 -59.76 -42.38
N GLN A 141 -15.81 -60.25 -42.85
CA GLN A 141 -14.53 -60.09 -42.14
C GLN A 141 -14.11 -58.63 -42.02
N PHE A 142 -14.32 -57.82 -43.07
CA PHE A 142 -14.03 -56.39 -43.02
C PHE A 142 -14.89 -55.68 -41.97
N VAL A 143 -16.20 -55.95 -41.93
CA VAL A 143 -17.11 -55.36 -40.94
C VAL A 143 -16.71 -55.74 -39.51
N ILE A 144 -16.43 -57.03 -39.26
CA ILE A 144 -15.99 -57.50 -37.93
C ILE A 144 -14.67 -56.82 -37.54
N LYS A 145 -13.70 -56.74 -38.46
CA LYS A 145 -12.41 -56.12 -38.19
C LYS A 145 -12.56 -54.61 -37.92
N ALA A 146 -13.42 -53.93 -38.66
CA ALA A 146 -13.73 -52.52 -38.43
C ALA A 146 -14.41 -52.29 -37.06
N LEU A 147 -15.36 -53.15 -36.68
CA LEU A 147 -15.99 -53.10 -35.36
C LEU A 147 -14.99 -53.38 -34.23
N ASP A 148 -13.98 -54.22 -34.48
CA ASP A 148 -12.95 -54.53 -33.50
C ASP A 148 -11.96 -53.38 -33.25
N ASP A 149 -11.73 -52.54 -34.26
CA ASP A 149 -10.83 -51.38 -34.18
C ASP A 149 -11.53 -50.10 -33.68
N LEU A 150 -12.84 -50.14 -33.41
CA LEU A 150 -13.56 -49.04 -32.78
C LEU A 150 -13.09 -48.79 -31.35
N ASP A 151 -12.95 -47.51 -30.97
CA ASP A 151 -12.62 -47.12 -29.59
C ASP A 151 -13.79 -47.31 -28.61
N THR A 152 -15.01 -47.34 -29.13
CA THR A 152 -16.22 -47.63 -28.35
C THR A 152 -16.29 -49.12 -28.02
N MET A 153 -16.60 -49.46 -26.77
CA MET A 153 -16.83 -50.85 -26.35
C MET A 153 -18.15 -51.38 -26.94
N ILE A 154 -18.11 -52.46 -27.72
CA ILE A 154 -19.28 -53.00 -28.44
C ILE A 154 -19.41 -54.51 -28.25
N ARG A 155 -20.65 -54.99 -28.07
CA ARG A 155 -21.01 -56.41 -28.03
C ARG A 155 -22.25 -56.73 -28.86
N ILE A 156 -22.18 -57.80 -29.66
CA ILE A 156 -23.32 -58.38 -30.38
C ILE A 156 -23.64 -59.75 -29.78
N ALA A 157 -24.92 -60.02 -29.54
CA ALA A 157 -25.42 -61.31 -29.07
C ALA A 157 -26.71 -61.70 -29.80
N ASP A 158 -26.98 -63.00 -29.90
CA ASP A 158 -28.24 -63.53 -30.42
C ASP A 158 -29.40 -63.39 -29.42
N ASP A 159 -30.57 -63.92 -29.75
CA ASP A 159 -31.79 -63.83 -28.92
C ASP A 159 -31.85 -64.87 -27.78
N ASP A 160 -30.94 -65.84 -27.79
CA ASP A 160 -30.71 -66.82 -26.71
C ASP A 160 -29.68 -66.32 -25.69
N GLY A 161 -29.04 -65.20 -26.00
CA GLY A 161 -28.06 -64.57 -25.12
C GLY A 161 -26.66 -65.12 -25.29
N GLN A 162 -26.34 -65.80 -26.39
CA GLN A 162 -24.98 -66.13 -26.75
C GLN A 162 -24.28 -64.89 -27.32
N VAL A 163 -23.09 -64.57 -26.79
CA VAL A 163 -22.27 -63.47 -27.30
C VAL A 163 -21.61 -63.90 -28.60
N LEU A 164 -22.00 -63.27 -29.71
CA LEU A 164 -21.44 -63.55 -31.03
C LEU A 164 -20.17 -62.74 -31.30
N PHE A 165 -20.07 -61.55 -30.71
CA PHE A 165 -18.94 -60.65 -30.90
C PHE A 165 -18.80 -59.70 -29.71
N ALA A 166 -17.55 -59.43 -29.30
CA ALA A 166 -17.18 -58.35 -28.41
C ALA A 166 -15.84 -57.80 -28.89
N ASN A 167 -15.72 -56.50 -29.05
CA ASN A 167 -14.46 -55.93 -29.52
C ASN A 167 -13.39 -55.90 -28.42
N ARG A 168 -12.12 -55.75 -28.83
CA ARG A 168 -10.96 -55.74 -27.92
C ARG A 168 -11.10 -54.73 -26.77
N LYS A 169 -11.72 -53.57 -27.01
CA LYS A 169 -11.94 -52.55 -25.96
C LYS A 169 -12.87 -53.05 -24.86
N LEU A 170 -13.99 -53.67 -25.24
CA LEU A 170 -14.91 -54.25 -24.26
C LEU A 170 -14.25 -55.40 -23.51
N LEU A 171 -13.54 -56.29 -24.20
CA LEU A 171 -12.85 -57.41 -23.56
C LEU A 171 -11.78 -56.95 -22.57
N ALA A 172 -11.03 -55.89 -22.89
CA ALA A 172 -10.07 -55.29 -21.96
C ALA A 172 -10.74 -54.72 -20.71
N MET A 173 -11.91 -54.07 -20.87
CA MET A 173 -12.69 -53.58 -19.74
C MET A 173 -13.24 -54.73 -18.89
N LEU A 174 -13.80 -55.77 -19.52
CA LEU A 174 -14.28 -56.96 -18.81
C LEU A 174 -13.17 -57.67 -18.04
N LYS A 175 -11.96 -57.71 -18.58
CA LYS A 175 -10.78 -58.25 -17.90
C LYS A 175 -10.40 -57.44 -16.67
N LEU A 176 -10.58 -56.11 -16.73
CA LEU A 176 -10.30 -55.23 -15.60
C LEU A 176 -11.29 -55.42 -14.44
N ILE A 177 -12.55 -55.74 -14.75
CA ILE A 177 -13.60 -56.01 -13.76
C ILE A 177 -13.83 -57.50 -13.50
N GLU A 178 -13.00 -58.38 -14.06
CA GLU A 178 -13.14 -59.84 -13.93
C GLU A 178 -13.20 -60.28 -12.46
N PRO A 179 -12.38 -59.74 -11.53
CA PRO A 179 -12.49 -60.07 -10.11
C PRO A 179 -13.86 -59.70 -9.50
N ASP A 180 -14.44 -58.58 -9.93
CA ASP A 180 -15.74 -58.12 -9.43
C ASP A 180 -16.88 -59.01 -9.95
N VAL A 181 -16.79 -59.45 -11.22
CA VAL A 181 -17.74 -60.40 -11.79
C VAL A 181 -17.60 -61.79 -11.16
N GLN A 182 -16.37 -62.23 -10.89
CA GLN A 182 -16.08 -63.49 -10.21
C GLN A 182 -16.63 -63.58 -8.79
N SER A 183 -16.93 -62.44 -8.15
CA SER A 183 -17.56 -62.39 -6.82
C SER A 183 -18.93 -63.07 -6.77
N PHE A 184 -19.69 -63.05 -7.88
CA PHE A 184 -20.98 -63.74 -8.01
C PHE A 184 -20.98 -64.84 -9.09
N ARG A 185 -20.00 -64.85 -10.01
CA ARG A 185 -19.83 -65.91 -11.00
C ARG A 185 -18.36 -66.36 -11.10
N PRO A 186 -17.90 -67.26 -10.21
CA PRO A 186 -16.49 -67.66 -10.13
C PRO A 186 -15.90 -68.29 -11.41
N SER A 187 -16.73 -68.83 -12.29
CA SER A 187 -16.32 -69.44 -13.55
C SER A 187 -16.11 -68.45 -14.70
N PHE A 188 -16.33 -67.15 -14.46
CA PHE A 188 -16.23 -66.13 -15.49
C PHE A 188 -14.76 -65.80 -15.81
N HIS A 189 -14.43 -65.79 -17.10
CA HIS A 189 -13.18 -65.28 -17.65
C HIS A 189 -13.48 -64.40 -18.86
N ALA A 190 -12.87 -63.21 -18.94
CA ALA A 190 -13.15 -62.27 -20.02
C ALA A 190 -12.85 -62.85 -21.42
N GLU A 191 -11.84 -63.71 -21.52
CA GLU A 191 -11.43 -64.39 -22.76
C GLU A 191 -12.49 -65.36 -23.29
N GLY A 192 -13.31 -65.93 -22.39
CA GLY A 192 -14.43 -66.81 -22.73
C GLY A 192 -15.75 -66.08 -22.96
N PHE A 193 -15.76 -64.74 -22.91
CA PHE A 193 -17.00 -63.98 -23.04
C PHE A 193 -17.62 -64.12 -24.43
N VAL A 194 -16.80 -64.14 -25.49
CA VAL A 194 -17.28 -64.45 -26.85
C VAL A 194 -17.55 -65.95 -26.97
N GLY A 195 -18.75 -66.33 -27.38
CA GLY A 195 -19.25 -67.70 -27.37
C GLY A 195 -19.93 -68.12 -26.05
N GLY A 196 -19.70 -67.37 -24.96
CA GLY A 196 -20.38 -67.51 -23.67
C GLY A 196 -21.74 -66.79 -23.62
N SER A 197 -22.30 -66.65 -22.41
CA SER A 197 -23.60 -66.00 -22.21
C SER A 197 -23.46 -64.54 -21.82
N ILE A 198 -24.35 -63.70 -22.34
CA ILE A 198 -24.48 -62.30 -21.91
C ILE A 198 -24.86 -62.20 -20.44
N GLY A 199 -25.52 -63.23 -19.91
CA GLY A 199 -25.92 -63.30 -18.52
C GLY A 199 -24.71 -63.47 -17.59
N ASP A 200 -23.54 -63.83 -18.13
CA ASP A 200 -22.33 -64.11 -17.35
C ASP A 200 -21.76 -62.90 -16.61
N ILE A 201 -22.14 -61.70 -17.01
CA ILE A 201 -21.73 -60.43 -16.38
C ILE A 201 -22.82 -59.83 -15.48
N TYR A 202 -23.93 -60.53 -15.28
CA TYR A 202 -25.04 -60.10 -14.42
C TYR A 202 -25.33 -61.14 -13.31
N PRO A 203 -25.64 -60.73 -12.07
CA PRO A 203 -25.98 -61.67 -11.00
C PRO A 203 -27.21 -62.53 -11.31
N ASP A 204 -28.24 -61.92 -11.91
CA ASP A 204 -29.39 -62.63 -12.46
C ASP A 204 -29.24 -62.80 -13.97
N SER A 205 -28.66 -63.93 -14.35
CA SER A 205 -28.39 -64.32 -15.74
C SER A 205 -29.65 -64.31 -16.60
N GLN A 206 -30.73 -64.92 -16.08
CA GLN A 206 -31.93 -65.16 -16.86
C GLN A 206 -32.71 -63.86 -17.06
N ALA A 207 -32.83 -63.03 -16.02
CA ALA A 207 -33.47 -61.73 -16.16
C ALA A 207 -32.73 -60.81 -17.14
N ALA A 208 -31.40 -60.88 -17.22
CA ALA A 208 -30.62 -60.13 -18.21
C ALA A 208 -30.93 -60.58 -19.65
N ILE A 209 -31.00 -61.88 -19.88
CA ILE A 209 -31.35 -62.47 -21.18
C ILE A 209 -32.79 -62.12 -21.56
N ASP A 210 -33.74 -62.25 -20.64
CA ASP A 210 -35.15 -61.94 -20.89
C ASP A 210 -35.37 -60.46 -21.21
N ARG A 211 -34.68 -59.55 -20.51
CA ARG A 211 -34.71 -58.11 -20.81
C ARG A 211 -34.14 -57.79 -22.18
N MET A 212 -33.05 -58.46 -22.57
CA MET A 212 -32.46 -58.33 -23.90
C MET A 212 -33.42 -58.86 -24.98
N ARG A 213 -34.06 -60.01 -24.74
CA ARG A 213 -35.03 -60.62 -25.67
C ARG A 213 -36.23 -59.71 -25.89
N ALA A 214 -36.76 -59.11 -24.82
CA ALA A 214 -37.89 -58.18 -24.87
C ALA A 214 -37.57 -56.81 -25.48
N LEU A 215 -36.31 -56.51 -25.83
CA LEU A 215 -35.90 -55.23 -26.38
C LEU A 215 -36.41 -55.04 -27.82
N THR A 216 -37.41 -54.16 -28.00
CA THR A 216 -38.02 -53.84 -29.31
C THR A 216 -37.54 -52.52 -29.92
N ALA A 217 -36.89 -51.66 -29.13
CA ALA A 217 -36.34 -50.38 -29.58
C ALA A 217 -35.02 -50.07 -28.84
N SER A 218 -34.23 -49.16 -29.40
CA SER A 218 -32.98 -48.72 -28.76
C SER A 218 -33.24 -48.09 -27.39
N LYS A 219 -32.42 -48.47 -26.40
CA LYS A 219 -32.50 -47.97 -25.04
C LYS A 219 -31.13 -47.53 -24.56
N ALA A 220 -31.03 -46.28 -24.12
CA ALA A 220 -29.85 -45.74 -23.45
C ALA A 220 -30.10 -45.68 -21.93
N VAL A 221 -29.11 -46.09 -21.13
CA VAL A 221 -29.16 -46.00 -19.67
C VAL A 221 -27.76 -45.74 -19.14
N ARG A 222 -27.64 -44.72 -18.28
CA ARG A 222 -26.47 -44.51 -17.45
C ARG A 222 -26.64 -45.31 -16.16
N ALA A 223 -25.67 -46.15 -15.84
CA ALA A 223 -25.71 -46.91 -14.59
C ALA A 223 -24.30 -47.12 -14.01
N PRO A 224 -24.19 -47.19 -12.67
CA PRO A 224 -22.96 -47.65 -12.06
C PRO A 224 -22.73 -49.13 -12.41
N PHE A 225 -21.52 -49.45 -12.84
CA PHE A 225 -21.12 -50.79 -13.21
C PHE A 225 -19.71 -51.04 -12.66
N PHE A 226 -19.63 -51.79 -11.56
CA PHE A 226 -18.39 -52.14 -10.83
C PHE A 226 -17.47 -50.94 -10.59
N GLY A 227 -17.99 -49.92 -9.89
CA GLY A 227 -17.25 -48.72 -9.51
C GLY A 227 -17.06 -47.68 -10.63
N ARG A 228 -17.60 -47.92 -11.82
CA ARG A 228 -17.55 -47.00 -12.97
C ARG A 228 -18.94 -46.50 -13.35
N GLN A 229 -19.03 -45.30 -13.91
CA GLN A 229 -20.25 -44.78 -14.53
C GLN A 229 -20.19 -45.09 -16.02
N ILE A 230 -21.06 -45.99 -16.49
CA ILE A 230 -21.10 -46.41 -17.88
C ILE A 230 -22.42 -45.98 -18.51
N ASP A 231 -22.34 -45.36 -19.68
CA ASP A 231 -23.48 -45.18 -20.58
C ASP A 231 -23.62 -46.42 -21.45
N PHE A 232 -24.70 -47.16 -21.22
CA PHE A 232 -25.06 -48.33 -22.01
C PHE A 232 -26.12 -47.95 -23.04
N VAL A 233 -25.87 -48.28 -24.30
CA VAL A 233 -26.82 -48.15 -25.40
C VAL A 233 -27.08 -49.54 -25.98
N TYR A 234 -28.28 -50.05 -25.81
CA TYR A 234 -28.72 -51.34 -26.35
C TYR A 234 -29.63 -51.10 -27.55
N SER A 235 -29.42 -51.79 -28.66
CA SER A 235 -30.28 -51.69 -29.86
C SER A 235 -30.58 -53.08 -30.43
N PRO A 236 -31.82 -53.36 -30.86
CA PRO A 236 -32.15 -54.62 -31.53
C PRO A 236 -31.57 -54.65 -32.95
N ILE A 237 -31.09 -55.81 -33.37
CA ILE A 237 -30.68 -56.08 -34.75
C ILE A 237 -31.86 -56.79 -35.41
N ILE A 238 -32.47 -56.16 -36.42
CA ILE A 238 -33.68 -56.65 -37.09
C ILE A 238 -33.35 -57.01 -38.53
N ALA A 239 -33.75 -58.21 -38.97
CA ALA A 239 -33.62 -58.67 -40.35
C ALA A 239 -34.61 -57.96 -41.28
N ALA A 240 -34.38 -58.08 -42.60
CA ALA A 240 -35.24 -57.47 -43.61
C ALA A 240 -36.70 -57.99 -43.60
N ASP A 241 -36.94 -59.17 -43.04
CA ASP A 241 -38.27 -59.78 -42.88
C ASP A 241 -38.98 -59.38 -41.57
N GLY A 242 -38.36 -58.51 -40.76
CA GLY A 242 -38.89 -58.06 -39.48
C GLY A 242 -38.53 -58.96 -38.28
N THR A 243 -37.83 -60.08 -38.50
CA THR A 243 -37.39 -60.97 -37.43
C THR A 243 -36.21 -60.34 -36.68
N LYS A 244 -36.24 -60.39 -35.34
CA LYS A 244 -35.11 -59.95 -34.52
C LYS A 244 -34.01 -61.01 -34.57
N LEU A 245 -32.82 -60.61 -34.98
CA LEU A 245 -31.63 -61.47 -35.07
C LEU A 245 -30.83 -61.49 -33.76
N GLY A 246 -30.95 -60.43 -32.95
CA GLY A 246 -30.18 -60.28 -31.73
C GLY A 246 -30.12 -58.84 -31.26
N THR A 247 -29.07 -58.48 -30.53
CA THR A 247 -28.87 -57.13 -29.99
C THR A 247 -27.42 -56.68 -30.07
N ILE A 248 -27.22 -55.39 -30.31
CA ILE A 248 -25.93 -54.71 -30.14
C ILE A 248 -25.98 -53.87 -28.86
N ALA A 249 -24.91 -53.93 -28.07
CA ALA A 249 -24.70 -53.12 -26.89
C ALA A 249 -23.44 -52.27 -27.08
N GLN A 250 -23.55 -50.96 -26.87
CA GLN A 250 -22.46 -50.00 -26.85
C GLN A 250 -22.27 -49.51 -25.42
N TRP A 251 -21.04 -49.50 -24.93
CA TRP A 251 -20.69 -49.05 -23.59
C TRP A 251 -19.71 -47.88 -23.71
N MET A 252 -19.94 -46.81 -22.96
CA MET A 252 -19.05 -45.65 -22.89
C MET A 252 -18.76 -45.32 -21.43
N ASP A 253 -17.49 -45.35 -21.04
CA ASP A 253 -17.07 -44.98 -19.68
C ASP A 253 -17.05 -43.46 -19.54
N VAL A 254 -17.93 -42.95 -18.68
CA VAL A 254 -18.09 -41.51 -18.39
C VAL A 254 -17.71 -41.20 -16.93
N THR A 255 -17.01 -42.10 -16.25
CA THR A 255 -16.63 -41.95 -14.83
C THR A 255 -15.83 -40.67 -14.60
N ALA A 256 -14.81 -40.41 -15.42
CA ALA A 256 -14.00 -39.20 -15.33
C ALA A 256 -14.84 -37.92 -15.52
N GLN A 257 -15.78 -37.93 -16.46
CA GLN A 257 -16.68 -36.80 -16.71
C GLN A 257 -17.58 -36.52 -15.51
N VAL A 258 -18.26 -37.55 -14.98
CA VAL A 258 -19.18 -37.38 -13.85
C VAL A 258 -18.43 -36.92 -12.59
N ASN A 259 -17.25 -37.48 -12.32
CA ASN A 259 -16.42 -37.06 -11.19
C ASN A 259 -15.96 -35.60 -11.32
N ALA A 260 -15.56 -35.18 -12.53
CA ALA A 260 -15.17 -33.80 -12.79
C ALA A 260 -16.34 -32.82 -12.64
N GLU A 261 -17.54 -33.18 -13.11
CA GLU A 261 -18.75 -32.38 -12.93
C GLU A 261 -19.07 -32.18 -11.45
N GLN A 262 -19.00 -33.25 -10.64
CA GLN A 262 -19.21 -33.16 -9.19
C GLN A 262 -18.13 -32.34 -8.48
N ALA A 263 -16.85 -32.55 -8.82
CA ALA A 263 -15.74 -31.78 -8.28
C ALA A 263 -15.86 -30.29 -8.62
N LEU A 264 -16.31 -29.97 -9.84
CA LEU A 264 -16.55 -28.60 -10.28
C LEU A 264 -17.63 -27.93 -9.43
N MET A 265 -18.76 -28.60 -9.18
CA MET A 265 -19.83 -28.05 -8.33
C MET A 265 -19.32 -27.75 -6.92
N GLN A 266 -18.59 -28.68 -6.31
CA GLN A 266 -18.03 -28.48 -4.96
C GLN A 266 -17.07 -27.29 -4.88
N ILE A 267 -16.31 -27.04 -5.94
CA ILE A 267 -15.35 -25.94 -6.01
C ILE A 267 -16.06 -24.61 -6.24
N ILE A 268 -17.09 -24.58 -7.09
CA ILE A 268 -17.94 -23.40 -7.28
C ILE A 268 -18.64 -23.03 -5.96
N ASP A 269 -19.15 -24.02 -5.22
CA ASP A 269 -19.79 -23.78 -3.91
C ASP A 269 -18.80 -23.22 -2.90
N ALA A 270 -17.57 -23.76 -2.85
CA ALA A 270 -16.50 -23.26 -1.98
C ALA A 270 -16.12 -21.81 -2.33
N ALA A 271 -15.89 -21.49 -3.61
CA ALA A 271 -15.58 -20.12 -4.01
C ALA A 271 -16.74 -19.15 -3.79
N SER A 272 -17.99 -19.60 -3.93
CA SER A 272 -19.17 -18.80 -3.61
C SER A 272 -19.23 -18.46 -2.11
N ALA A 273 -18.66 -19.31 -1.25
CA ALA A 273 -18.46 -19.05 0.18
C ALA A 273 -17.13 -18.31 0.49
N GLY A 274 -16.33 -17.95 -0.52
CA GLY A 274 -15.03 -17.30 -0.36
C GLY A 274 -13.85 -18.24 -0.05
N ASP A 275 -14.07 -19.56 -0.05
CA ASP A 275 -13.02 -20.58 0.12
C ASP A 275 -12.40 -20.90 -1.25
N PHE A 276 -11.24 -20.29 -1.51
CA PHE A 276 -10.42 -20.57 -2.69
C PHE A 276 -9.29 -21.56 -2.43
N SER A 277 -9.20 -22.22 -1.26
CA SER A 277 -8.09 -23.15 -0.97
C SER A 277 -8.32 -24.56 -1.52
N ARG A 278 -9.53 -24.86 -2.03
CA ARG A 278 -9.86 -26.15 -2.65
C ARG A 278 -9.36 -26.22 -4.09
N ARG A 279 -9.06 -27.44 -4.56
CA ARG A 279 -8.55 -27.70 -5.93
C ARG A 279 -9.27 -28.87 -6.58
N MET A 280 -9.42 -28.80 -7.90
CA MET A 280 -9.90 -29.92 -8.71
C MET A 280 -8.82 -31.00 -8.69
N GLN A 281 -9.19 -32.21 -8.28
CA GLN A 281 -8.37 -33.39 -8.51
C GLN A 281 -8.31 -33.65 -10.02
N VAL A 282 -7.11 -33.91 -10.54
CA VAL A 282 -6.87 -34.09 -11.98
C VAL A 282 -6.68 -35.56 -12.37
N ASP A 283 -6.68 -36.47 -11.39
CA ASP A 283 -6.39 -37.89 -11.60
C ASP A 283 -7.47 -38.54 -12.47
N GLY A 284 -7.05 -39.20 -13.54
CA GLY A 284 -7.94 -39.88 -14.49
C GLY A 284 -8.68 -38.95 -15.47
N MET A 285 -8.33 -37.66 -15.52
CA MET A 285 -8.83 -36.72 -16.53
C MET A 285 -7.83 -36.57 -17.68
N ASP A 286 -8.32 -36.57 -18.91
CA ASP A 286 -7.52 -36.37 -20.13
C ASP A 286 -8.13 -35.30 -21.05
N GLY A 287 -7.32 -34.78 -21.97
CA GLY A 287 -7.75 -33.84 -23.01
C GLY A 287 -8.35 -32.54 -22.49
N VAL A 288 -9.58 -32.23 -22.91
CA VAL A 288 -10.28 -30.98 -22.57
C VAL A 288 -10.57 -30.89 -21.07
N LEU A 289 -10.89 -32.02 -20.44
CA LEU A 289 -11.27 -32.06 -19.03
C LEU A 289 -10.08 -31.72 -18.11
N LEU A 290 -8.91 -32.26 -18.42
CA LEU A 290 -7.66 -31.94 -17.72
C LEU A 290 -7.29 -30.46 -17.89
N SER A 291 -7.42 -29.95 -19.12
CA SER A 291 -7.13 -28.54 -19.42
C SER A 291 -8.04 -27.59 -18.66
N LEU A 292 -9.33 -27.95 -18.52
CA LEU A 292 -10.32 -27.20 -17.75
C LEU A 292 -9.98 -27.22 -16.26
N ALA A 293 -9.71 -28.40 -15.69
CA ALA A 293 -9.37 -28.54 -14.28
C ALA A 293 -8.10 -27.76 -13.90
N GLN A 294 -7.05 -27.83 -14.73
CA GLN A 294 -5.83 -27.05 -14.56
C GLN A 294 -6.06 -25.54 -14.76
N GLY A 295 -6.94 -25.15 -15.68
CA GLY A 295 -7.34 -23.76 -15.87
C GLY A 295 -8.02 -23.18 -14.62
N ILE A 296 -8.96 -23.93 -14.04
CA ILE A 296 -9.67 -23.55 -12.81
C ILE A 296 -8.69 -23.46 -11.63
N ASN A 297 -7.82 -24.46 -11.44
CA ASN A 297 -6.84 -24.44 -10.36
C ASN A 297 -5.91 -23.23 -10.47
N ARG A 298 -5.45 -22.84 -11.67
CA ARG A 298 -4.64 -21.62 -11.86
C ARG A 298 -5.38 -20.33 -11.50
N ILE A 299 -6.67 -20.25 -11.79
CA ILE A 299 -7.50 -19.10 -11.38
C ILE A 299 -7.57 -19.05 -9.85
N TYR A 300 -7.79 -20.19 -9.19
CA TYR A 300 -7.88 -20.27 -7.74
C TYR A 300 -6.55 -19.95 -7.07
N ASP A 301 -5.43 -20.48 -7.57
CA ASP A 301 -4.08 -20.14 -7.10
C ASP A 301 -3.84 -18.63 -7.16
N SER A 302 -4.24 -18.00 -8.27
CA SER A 302 -4.11 -16.55 -8.44
C SER A 302 -4.99 -15.77 -7.45
N VAL A 303 -6.27 -16.13 -7.33
CA VAL A 303 -7.20 -15.44 -6.42
C VAL A 303 -6.75 -15.60 -4.96
N GLU A 304 -6.41 -16.81 -4.54
CA GLU A 304 -5.96 -17.10 -3.17
C GLU A 304 -4.68 -16.34 -2.82
N THR A 305 -3.67 -16.39 -3.69
CA THR A 305 -2.38 -15.72 -3.46
C THR A 305 -2.55 -14.21 -3.26
N HIS A 306 -3.29 -13.55 -4.16
CA HIS A 306 -3.45 -12.10 -4.11
C HIS A 306 -4.39 -11.64 -2.98
N LEU A 307 -5.49 -12.36 -2.74
CA LEU A 307 -6.40 -12.03 -1.63
C LEU A 307 -5.75 -12.30 -0.27
N ALA A 308 -4.98 -13.37 -0.10
CA ALA A 308 -4.25 -13.64 1.13
C ALA A 308 -3.19 -12.56 1.42
N ALA A 309 -2.47 -12.10 0.39
CA ALA A 309 -1.50 -11.01 0.53
C ALA A 309 -2.19 -9.69 0.95
N LEU A 310 -3.34 -9.35 0.36
CA LEU A 310 -4.14 -8.19 0.75
C LEU A 310 -4.68 -8.32 2.17
N ALA A 311 -5.27 -9.47 2.53
CA ALA A 311 -5.81 -9.73 3.86
C ALA A 311 -4.73 -9.60 4.95
N ARG A 312 -3.50 -10.08 4.68
CA ARG A 312 -2.36 -9.93 5.60
C ARG A 312 -2.02 -8.45 5.83
N VAL A 313 -1.93 -7.64 4.79
CA VAL A 313 -1.56 -6.22 4.91
C VAL A 313 -2.68 -5.40 5.55
N ILE A 314 -3.94 -5.67 5.20
CA ILE A 314 -5.09 -5.03 5.85
C ILE A 314 -5.20 -5.44 7.33
N GLY A 315 -4.93 -6.71 7.64
CA GLY A 315 -4.85 -7.19 9.02
C GLY A 315 -3.75 -6.48 9.81
N ALA A 316 -2.55 -6.40 9.25
CA ALA A 316 -1.44 -5.64 9.82
C ALA A 316 -1.79 -4.15 10.03
N LEU A 317 -2.45 -3.52 9.05
CA LEU A 317 -2.92 -2.13 9.15
C LEU A 317 -3.91 -1.94 10.31
N ALA A 318 -4.84 -2.88 10.52
CA ALA A 318 -5.80 -2.84 11.62
C ALA A 318 -5.13 -2.99 13.00
N GLU A 319 -4.00 -3.69 13.07
CA GLU A 319 -3.15 -3.80 14.27
C GLU A 319 -2.17 -2.62 14.44
N GLY A 320 -2.19 -1.65 13.53
CA GLY A 320 -1.31 -0.48 13.53
C GLY A 320 0.07 -0.71 12.89
N ASP A 321 0.32 -1.87 12.27
CA ASP A 321 1.57 -2.13 11.55
C ASP A 321 1.53 -1.53 10.13
N LEU A 322 2.10 -0.33 9.99
CA LEU A 322 2.25 0.38 8.71
C LEU A 322 3.54 -0.01 7.97
N THR A 323 4.28 -1.02 8.42
CA THR A 323 5.52 -1.48 7.79
C THR A 323 5.28 -2.49 6.67
N GLN A 324 4.12 -3.14 6.65
CA GLN A 324 3.80 -4.18 5.66
C GLN A 324 3.41 -3.59 4.30
N ARG A 325 3.78 -4.28 3.23
CA ARG A 325 3.37 -3.97 1.85
C ARG A 325 2.86 -5.23 1.17
N VAL A 326 2.00 -5.04 0.18
CA VAL A 326 1.56 -6.12 -0.70
C VAL A 326 2.61 -6.24 -1.80
N ASP A 327 3.39 -7.32 -1.73
CA ASP A 327 4.47 -7.62 -2.68
C ASP A 327 4.02 -8.67 -3.71
N GLY A 328 4.74 -8.76 -4.83
CA GLY A 328 4.49 -9.74 -5.90
C GLY A 328 3.95 -9.13 -7.19
N ASP A 329 4.03 -9.92 -8.25
CA ASP A 329 3.62 -9.52 -9.60
C ASP A 329 2.13 -9.81 -9.82
N ALA A 330 1.32 -8.76 -9.72
CA ALA A 330 -0.12 -8.81 -9.86
C ALA A 330 -0.54 -8.10 -11.15
N HIS A 331 -1.61 -8.58 -11.78
CA HIS A 331 -2.12 -8.05 -13.03
C HIS A 331 -3.60 -7.65 -12.90
N GLY A 332 -4.07 -6.76 -13.77
CA GLY A 332 -5.47 -6.34 -13.81
C GLY A 332 -5.94 -5.73 -12.48
N ILE A 333 -7.06 -6.21 -11.96
CA ILE A 333 -7.65 -5.70 -10.71
C ILE A 333 -6.76 -5.95 -9.48
N PHE A 334 -6.03 -7.07 -9.44
CA PHE A 334 -5.14 -7.38 -8.32
C PHE A 334 -3.96 -6.41 -8.26
N ALA A 335 -3.43 -5.98 -9.41
CA ALA A 335 -2.41 -4.93 -9.48
C ALA A 335 -2.92 -3.61 -8.88
N ARG A 336 -4.12 -3.20 -9.29
CA ARG A 336 -4.75 -1.99 -8.76
C ARG A 336 -4.99 -2.08 -7.25
N LEU A 337 -5.54 -3.19 -6.76
CA LEU A 337 -5.75 -3.39 -5.32
C LEU A 337 -4.45 -3.36 -4.52
N ARG A 338 -3.38 -3.98 -5.04
CA ARG A 338 -2.03 -3.92 -4.47
C ARG A 338 -1.56 -2.47 -4.37
N ASP A 339 -1.62 -1.74 -5.48
CA ASP A 339 -1.12 -0.37 -5.58
C ASP A 339 -1.92 0.59 -4.70
N ASP A 340 -3.25 0.51 -4.72
CA ASP A 340 -4.15 1.34 -3.89
C ASP A 340 -3.96 1.05 -2.39
N THR A 341 -3.78 -0.22 -2.01
CA THR A 341 -3.48 -0.62 -0.62
C THR A 341 -2.13 -0.05 -0.19
N ASN A 342 -1.08 -0.25 -0.99
CA ASN A 342 0.25 0.25 -0.69
C ASN A 342 0.29 1.79 -0.63
N GLN A 343 -0.45 2.48 -1.50
CA GLN A 343 -0.60 3.94 -1.46
C GLN A 343 -1.31 4.40 -0.19
N THR A 344 -2.34 3.69 0.26
CA THR A 344 -3.05 3.98 1.50
C THR A 344 -2.12 3.85 2.71
N VAL A 345 -1.35 2.76 2.79
CA VAL A 345 -0.37 2.56 3.85
C VAL A 345 0.71 3.65 3.80
N ALA A 346 1.18 4.03 2.61
CA ALA A 346 2.16 5.11 2.46
C ALA A 346 1.64 6.46 2.96
N ARG A 347 0.42 6.86 2.60
CA ARG A 347 -0.20 8.12 3.07
C ARG A 347 -0.42 8.13 4.58
N LEU A 348 -0.88 7.01 5.14
CA LEU A 348 -1.03 6.90 6.60
C LEU A 348 0.33 6.95 7.31
N THR A 349 1.36 6.29 6.76
CA THR A 349 2.74 6.36 7.29
C THR A 349 3.24 7.81 7.32
N GLU A 350 3.01 8.57 6.25
CA GLU A 350 3.39 9.99 6.16
C GLU A 350 2.65 10.85 7.19
N ILE A 351 1.33 10.71 7.30
CA ILE A 351 0.50 11.46 8.25
C ILE A 351 0.93 11.16 9.69
N ILE A 352 1.06 9.88 10.06
CA ILE A 352 1.44 9.46 11.41
C ILE A 352 2.87 9.93 11.74
N GLY A 353 3.82 9.78 10.81
CA GLY A 353 5.18 10.29 10.99
C GLY A 353 5.24 11.82 11.15
N GLY A 354 4.40 12.53 10.41
CA GLY A 354 4.20 13.97 10.57
C GLY A 354 3.66 14.34 11.95
N ILE A 355 2.67 13.61 12.47
CA ILE A 355 2.12 13.82 13.81
C ILE A 355 3.16 13.54 14.89
N GLN A 356 3.94 12.45 14.78
CA GLN A 356 5.03 12.15 15.72
C GLN A 356 6.05 13.31 15.77
N THR A 357 6.51 13.76 14.60
CA THR A 357 7.47 14.87 14.49
C THR A 357 6.92 16.18 15.04
N ALA A 358 5.66 16.50 14.73
CA ALA A 358 4.99 17.70 15.23
C ALA A 358 4.81 17.65 16.76
N SER A 359 4.43 16.49 17.30
CA SER A 359 4.27 16.30 18.76
C SER A 359 5.60 16.47 19.48
N ASP A 360 6.69 15.90 18.95
CA ASP A 360 8.03 16.11 19.51
C ASP A 360 8.48 17.57 19.46
N THR A 361 8.16 18.28 18.38
CA THR A 361 8.47 19.70 18.23
C THR A 361 7.67 20.55 19.23
N ILE A 362 6.37 20.28 19.41
CA ILE A 362 5.53 20.96 20.40
C ILE A 362 6.03 20.70 21.81
N ARG A 363 6.37 19.44 22.13
CA ARG A 363 6.92 19.06 23.43
C ARG A 363 8.21 19.82 23.73
N GLN A 364 9.14 19.87 22.77
CA GLN A 364 10.39 20.61 22.95
C GLN A 364 10.15 22.12 23.12
N ALA A 365 9.28 22.72 22.30
CA ALA A 365 8.93 24.13 22.42
C ALA A 365 8.27 24.44 23.77
N ALA A 366 7.40 23.56 24.28
CA ALA A 366 6.76 23.71 25.58
C ALA A 366 7.79 23.69 26.73
N VAL A 367 8.77 22.79 26.68
CA VAL A 367 9.89 22.75 27.66
C VAL A 367 10.73 24.03 27.60
N GLU A 368 11.04 24.53 26.41
CA GLU A 368 11.77 25.79 26.23
C GLU A 368 10.98 27.00 26.77
N ILE A 369 9.65 27.04 26.55
CA ILE A 369 8.77 28.07 27.11
C ILE A 369 8.74 27.98 28.65
N ALA A 370 8.62 26.78 29.22
CA ALA A 370 8.60 26.59 30.67
C ALA A 370 9.91 27.04 31.33
N ALA A 371 11.06 26.72 30.70
CA ALA A 371 12.36 27.21 31.15
C ALA A 371 12.45 28.75 31.04
N GLY A 372 11.99 29.33 29.93
CA GLY A 372 11.96 30.79 29.74
C GLY A 372 11.06 31.51 30.75
N ASN A 373 9.93 30.91 31.13
CA ASN A 373 9.06 31.46 32.18
C ASN A 373 9.68 31.37 33.56
N THR A 374 10.50 30.34 33.83
CA THR A 374 11.25 30.25 35.09
C THR A 374 12.25 31.40 35.21
N ASP A 375 13.03 31.69 34.15
CA ASP A 375 13.92 32.87 34.10
C ASP A 375 13.14 34.18 34.25
N LEU A 376 11.98 34.30 33.59
CA LEU A 376 11.13 35.49 33.73
C LEU A 376 10.59 35.64 35.16
N SER A 377 10.27 34.54 35.85
CA SER A 377 9.87 34.55 37.25
C SER A 377 10.97 35.12 38.14
N GLU A 378 12.19 34.59 38.02
CA GLU A 378 13.35 35.03 38.81
C GLU A 378 13.64 36.52 38.58
N ARG A 379 13.56 36.98 37.33
CA ARG A 379 13.74 38.40 36.99
C ARG A 379 12.61 39.29 37.51
N THR A 380 11.37 38.79 37.53
CA THR A 380 10.21 39.50 38.06
C THR A 380 10.31 39.64 39.59
N GLU A 381 10.76 38.59 40.28
CA GLU A 381 11.05 38.63 41.72
C GLU A 381 12.19 39.62 42.03
N GLN A 382 13.29 39.58 41.28
CA GLN A 382 14.38 40.55 41.44
C GLN A 382 13.92 41.98 41.16
N GLN A 383 13.06 42.18 40.16
CA GLN A 383 12.47 43.48 39.86
C GLN A 383 11.57 43.97 41.00
N ALA A 384 10.78 43.09 41.61
CA ALA A 384 9.99 43.43 42.79
C ALA A 384 10.87 43.89 43.96
N ALA A 385 11.95 43.17 44.25
CA ALA A 385 12.90 43.55 45.30
C ALA A 385 13.56 44.92 45.03
N ASN A 386 13.98 45.17 43.78
CA ASN A 386 14.57 46.46 43.40
C ASN A 386 13.54 47.62 43.48
N LEU A 387 12.26 47.35 43.17
CA LEU A 387 11.18 48.33 43.31
C LEU A 387 10.90 48.65 44.78
N GLU A 388 10.96 47.66 45.66
CA GLU A 388 10.80 47.85 47.12
C GLU A 388 11.94 48.72 47.69
N GLU A 389 13.19 48.45 47.30
CA GLU A 389 14.34 49.29 47.68
C GLU A 389 14.23 50.72 47.11
N THR A 390 13.77 50.84 45.86
CA THR A 390 13.53 52.15 45.23
C THR A 390 12.43 52.91 45.98
N ALA A 391 11.32 52.26 46.32
CA ALA A 391 10.22 52.88 47.07
C ALA A 391 10.70 53.37 48.45
N SER A 392 11.45 52.54 49.18
CA SER A 392 12.05 52.94 50.47
C SER A 392 12.99 54.15 50.32
N SER A 393 13.83 54.15 49.28
CA SER A 393 14.74 55.27 49.00
C SER A 393 13.96 56.55 48.66
N MET A 394 12.84 56.42 47.94
CA MET A 394 11.97 57.55 47.61
C MET A 394 11.25 58.10 48.85
N GLU A 395 10.87 57.27 49.81
CA GLU A 395 10.31 57.73 51.10
C GLU A 395 11.35 58.52 51.91
N GLU A 396 12.59 58.02 51.99
CA GLU A 396 13.69 58.71 52.66
C GLU A 396 14.02 60.06 51.98
N LEU A 397 14.06 60.07 50.63
CA LEU A 397 14.24 61.30 49.85
C LEU A 397 13.10 62.30 50.08
N THR A 398 11.85 61.83 50.10
CA THR A 398 10.67 62.67 50.37
C THR A 398 10.79 63.32 51.76
N SER A 399 11.16 62.53 52.77
CA SER A 399 11.37 63.02 54.13
C SER A 399 12.48 64.07 54.18
N THR A 400 13.61 63.82 53.53
CA THR A 400 14.77 64.73 53.50
C THR A 400 14.44 66.04 52.79
N VAL A 401 13.74 66.00 51.66
CA VAL A 401 13.31 67.21 50.92
C VAL A 401 12.33 68.03 51.75
N LYS A 402 11.38 67.39 52.43
CA LYS A 402 10.46 68.07 53.36
C LYS A 402 11.20 68.73 54.52
N GLN A 403 12.16 68.01 55.13
CA GLN A 403 12.99 68.55 56.20
C GLN A 403 13.85 69.73 55.72
N ASN A 404 14.38 69.69 54.50
CA ASN A 404 15.12 70.81 53.91
C ASN A 404 14.24 72.05 53.73
N ALA A 405 13.01 71.87 53.24
CA ALA A 405 12.05 72.97 53.10
C ALA A 405 11.71 73.60 54.46
N GLU A 406 11.44 72.78 55.49
CA GLU A 406 11.18 73.26 56.85
C GLU A 406 12.40 73.97 57.45
N SER A 407 13.60 73.42 57.24
CA SER A 407 14.87 74.00 57.71
C SER A 407 15.16 75.34 57.04
N ALA A 408 14.91 75.47 55.74
CA ALA A 408 15.05 76.73 55.00
C ALA A 408 14.06 77.79 55.52
N LEU A 409 12.80 77.40 55.79
CA LEU A 409 11.81 78.28 56.41
C LEU A 409 12.22 78.73 57.82
N GLN A 410 12.78 77.83 58.63
CA GLN A 410 13.27 78.16 59.97
C GLN A 410 14.48 79.09 59.92
N ALA A 411 15.45 78.79 59.05
CA ALA A 411 16.63 79.63 58.82
C ALA A 411 16.22 81.03 58.34
N ASN A 412 15.26 81.12 57.42
CA ASN A 412 14.72 82.39 56.94
C ASN A 412 14.18 83.25 58.09
N ARG A 413 13.38 82.68 59.00
CA ARG A 413 12.86 83.41 60.17
C ARG A 413 13.98 83.93 61.08
N LEU A 414 15.01 83.12 61.30
CA LEU A 414 16.15 83.50 62.15
C LEU A 414 16.97 84.63 61.52
N VAL A 415 17.17 84.56 60.21
CA VAL A 415 17.91 85.54 59.41
C VAL A 415 17.16 86.87 59.37
N VAL A 416 15.85 86.87 59.15
CA VAL A 416 15.00 88.07 59.23
C VAL A 416 15.12 88.76 60.59
N GLY A 417 15.00 88.00 61.70
CA GLY A 417 15.17 88.55 63.04
C GLY A 417 16.59 89.10 63.29
N THR A 418 17.62 88.47 62.73
CA THR A 418 19.00 88.98 62.80
C THR A 418 19.14 90.30 62.02
N GLY A 419 18.44 90.44 60.90
CA GLY A 419 18.36 91.69 60.12
C GLY A 419 17.75 92.83 60.91
N GLU A 420 16.67 92.58 61.64
CA GLU A 420 16.04 93.57 62.52
C GLU A 420 17.00 94.05 63.61
N VAL A 421 17.74 93.13 64.24
CA VAL A 421 18.76 93.47 65.26
C VAL A 421 19.90 94.29 64.64
N ALA A 422 20.41 93.90 63.47
CA ALA A 422 21.45 94.65 62.78
C ALA A 422 20.98 96.06 62.36
N GLN A 423 19.74 96.19 61.91
CA GLN A 423 19.13 97.47 61.57
C GLN A 423 18.98 98.37 62.81
N SER A 424 18.49 97.82 63.92
CA SER A 424 18.44 98.55 65.20
C SER A 424 19.84 98.93 65.69
N GLY A 425 20.84 98.06 65.52
CA GLY A 425 22.23 98.35 65.84
C GLY A 425 22.80 99.50 65.00
N GLY A 426 22.49 99.54 63.71
CA GLY A 426 22.82 100.65 62.82
C GLY A 426 22.21 101.98 63.29
N GLN A 427 20.93 101.98 63.67
CA GLN A 427 20.23 103.15 64.21
C GLN A 427 20.93 103.70 65.47
N VAL A 428 21.30 102.81 66.40
CA VAL A 428 22.03 103.19 67.62
C VAL A 428 23.41 103.78 67.29
N MET A 429 24.13 103.24 66.30
CA MET A 429 25.40 103.83 65.86
C MET A 429 25.19 105.24 65.28
N ASP A 430 24.14 105.46 64.49
CA ASP A 430 23.81 106.78 63.94
C ASP A 430 23.48 107.80 65.04
N ASP A 431 22.74 107.38 66.09
CA ASP A 431 22.47 108.21 67.28
C ASP A 431 23.75 108.56 68.06
N VAL A 432 24.69 107.62 68.18
CA VAL A 432 26.00 107.86 68.82
C VAL A 432 26.84 108.84 67.99
N VAL A 433 26.85 108.73 66.65
CA VAL A 433 27.55 109.70 65.77
C VAL A 433 26.96 111.10 65.96
N SER A 434 25.63 111.23 66.00
CA SER A 434 24.94 112.49 66.27
C SER A 434 25.37 113.08 67.62
N THR A 435 25.41 112.27 68.67
CA THR A 435 25.84 112.69 70.01
C THR A 435 27.32 113.12 70.03
N MET A 436 28.20 112.38 69.37
CA MET A 436 29.62 112.74 69.25
C MET A 436 29.83 114.06 68.50
N SER A 437 29.03 114.32 67.47
CA SER A 437 29.01 115.60 66.76
C SER A 437 28.62 116.77 67.67
N GLN A 438 27.59 116.57 68.51
CA GLN A 438 27.15 117.57 69.50
C GLN A 438 28.23 117.81 70.56
N ILE A 439 28.89 116.76 71.06
CA ILE A 439 29.99 116.86 72.01
C ILE A 439 31.17 117.61 71.38
N SER A 440 31.58 117.28 70.16
CA SER A 440 32.66 117.97 69.44
C SER A 440 32.36 119.47 69.28
N THR A 441 31.12 119.81 68.92
CA THR A 441 30.66 121.20 68.82
C THR A 441 30.72 121.91 70.17
N ALA A 442 30.26 121.27 71.25
CA ALA A 442 30.31 121.82 72.60
C ALA A 442 31.76 122.03 73.08
N SER A 443 32.65 121.07 72.86
CA SER A 443 34.08 121.15 73.19
C SER A 443 34.77 122.30 72.45
N ARG A 444 34.48 122.48 71.16
CA ARG A 444 35.01 123.61 70.38
C ARG A 444 34.58 124.96 70.97
N LYS A 445 33.31 125.07 71.35
CA LYS A 445 32.76 126.27 72.00
C LYS A 445 33.40 126.55 73.37
N ILE A 446 33.67 125.50 74.15
CA ILE A 446 34.43 125.63 75.41
C ILE A 446 35.86 126.14 75.11
N GLY A 447 36.52 125.59 74.09
CA GLY A 447 37.85 126.04 73.66
C GLY A 447 37.90 127.52 73.29
N GLU A 448 36.87 128.02 72.59
CA GLU A 448 36.70 129.45 72.28
C GLU A 448 36.54 130.30 73.56
N ILE A 449 35.70 129.88 74.50
CA ILE A 449 35.49 130.57 75.79
C ILE A 449 36.79 130.64 76.59
N ILE A 450 37.54 129.54 76.66
CA ILE A 450 38.84 129.49 77.34
C ILE A 450 39.85 130.40 76.66
N GLY A 451 39.82 130.52 75.33
CA GLY A 451 40.60 131.51 74.59
C GLY A 451 40.28 132.96 74.99
N VAL A 452 39.01 133.28 75.22
CA VAL A 452 38.60 134.59 75.75
C VAL A 452 39.11 134.79 77.18
N ILE A 453 39.04 133.77 78.04
CA ILE A 453 39.51 133.84 79.44
C ILE A 453 41.03 134.07 79.50
N ASP A 454 41.82 133.38 78.65
CA ASP A 454 43.26 133.62 78.50
C ASP A 454 43.54 135.06 78.05
N GLY A 455 42.74 135.58 77.10
CA GLY A 455 42.78 136.98 76.69
C GLY A 455 42.49 137.96 77.84
N ILE A 456 41.48 137.69 78.67
CA ILE A 456 41.14 138.49 79.87
C ILE A 456 42.30 138.42 80.88
N ALA A 457 42.87 137.25 81.11
CA ALA A 457 44.01 137.07 82.02
C ALA A 457 45.23 137.87 81.55
N PHE A 458 45.54 137.84 80.25
CA PHE A 458 46.59 138.65 79.65
C PHE A 458 46.35 140.16 79.82
N GLN A 459 45.15 140.64 79.50
CA GLN A 459 44.76 142.04 79.72
C GLN A 459 44.89 142.45 81.18
N THR A 460 44.44 141.59 82.10
CA THR A 460 44.53 141.82 83.56
C THR A 460 45.98 141.87 84.04
N ASN A 461 46.85 141.03 83.50
CA ASN A 461 48.30 141.05 83.78
C ASN A 461 48.96 142.36 83.30
N ILE A 462 48.57 142.89 82.13
CA ILE A 462 49.05 144.20 81.63
C ILE A 462 48.51 145.36 82.48
N LEU A 463 47.23 145.34 82.83
CA LEU A 463 46.60 146.32 83.73
C LEU A 463 47.29 146.35 85.10
N ALA A 464 47.55 145.17 85.67
CA ALA A 464 48.25 145.03 86.95
C ALA A 464 49.71 145.50 86.88
N LEU A 465 50.40 145.24 85.76
CA LEU A 465 51.74 145.80 85.52
C LEU A 465 51.70 147.34 85.45
N ASN A 466 50.75 147.91 84.70
CA ASN A 466 50.57 149.37 84.60
C ASN A 466 50.27 149.98 85.97
N ALA A 467 49.39 149.35 86.76
CA ALA A 467 49.09 149.77 88.13
C ALA A 467 50.30 149.67 89.07
N ALA A 468 51.12 148.62 88.96
CA ALA A 468 52.35 148.48 89.74
C ALA A 468 53.40 149.56 89.38
N VAL A 469 53.49 149.93 88.10
CA VAL A 469 54.35 151.03 87.63
C VAL A 469 53.88 152.37 88.18
N GLU A 470 52.58 152.67 88.11
CA GLU A 470 52.03 153.93 88.65
C GLU A 470 52.13 153.99 90.18
N ALA A 471 51.96 152.86 90.87
CA ALA A 471 52.19 152.75 92.30
C ALA A 471 53.65 152.98 92.69
N ALA A 472 54.62 152.49 91.90
CA ALA A 472 56.04 152.78 92.09
C ALA A 472 56.36 154.28 91.84
N ARG A 473 55.65 154.90 90.90
CA ARG A 473 55.77 156.33 90.57
C ARG A 473 55.26 157.25 91.69
N ALA A 474 54.27 156.80 92.47
CA ALA A 474 53.71 157.51 93.62
C ALA A 474 54.56 157.41 94.92
N GLY A 475 55.69 156.70 94.90
CA GLY A 475 56.62 156.60 96.04
C GLY A 475 56.02 155.91 97.27
N GLU A 476 56.29 156.41 98.48
CA GLU A 476 55.82 155.79 99.74
C GLU A 476 54.29 155.71 99.87
N GLN A 477 53.54 156.64 99.24
CA GLN A 477 52.07 156.63 99.26
C GLN A 477 51.46 155.51 98.39
N GLY A 478 52.23 154.94 97.46
CA GLY A 478 51.80 153.88 96.55
C GLY A 478 52.07 152.45 97.03
N ARG A 479 52.74 152.24 98.17
CA ARG A 479 53.17 150.90 98.62
C ARG A 479 52.03 149.90 98.76
N GLY A 480 50.89 150.31 99.33
CA GLY A 480 49.71 149.44 99.46
C GLY A 480 49.13 149.03 98.09
N PHE A 481 49.06 149.98 97.15
CA PHE A 481 48.62 149.73 95.78
C PHE A 481 49.60 148.84 95.00
N ALA A 482 50.91 148.99 95.19
CA ALA A 482 51.93 148.16 94.55
C ALA A 482 51.81 146.69 94.96
N VAL A 483 51.52 146.41 96.24
CA VAL A 483 51.29 145.03 96.73
C VAL A 483 50.04 144.43 96.08
N VAL A 484 48.91 145.15 96.09
CA VAL A 484 47.67 144.69 95.44
C VAL A 484 47.89 144.46 93.94
N ALA A 485 48.60 145.36 93.26
CA ALA A 485 48.91 145.21 91.84
C ALA A 485 49.78 143.96 91.58
N SER A 486 50.75 143.66 92.44
CA SER A 486 51.56 142.44 92.33
C SER A 486 50.75 141.15 92.55
N GLU A 487 49.81 141.15 93.50
CA GLU A 487 48.92 140.01 93.77
C GLU A 487 47.93 139.79 92.62
N VAL A 488 47.32 140.86 92.09
CA VAL A 488 46.45 140.80 90.90
C VAL A 488 47.24 140.27 89.70
N ARG A 489 48.50 140.67 89.54
CA ARG A 489 49.37 140.17 88.48
C ARG A 489 49.69 138.68 88.64
N ALA A 490 49.99 138.24 89.86
CA ALA A 490 50.23 136.83 90.17
C ALA A 490 48.98 135.98 89.91
N LEU A 491 47.80 136.47 90.29
CA LEU A 491 46.52 135.84 90.00
C LEU A 491 46.25 135.76 88.49
N ALA A 492 46.49 136.85 87.75
CA ALA A 492 46.32 136.89 86.30
C ALA A 492 47.23 135.88 85.59
N ARG A 493 48.50 135.73 86.01
CA ARG A 493 49.41 134.71 85.47
C ARG A 493 48.92 133.30 85.78
N ARG A 494 48.46 133.04 87.02
CA ARG A 494 47.86 131.75 87.41
C ARG A 494 46.60 131.43 86.59
N SER A 495 45.76 132.42 86.31
CA SER A 495 44.58 132.26 85.46
C SER A 495 44.93 131.95 84.01
N ALA A 496 45.98 132.57 83.47
CA ALA A 496 46.48 132.28 82.12
C ALA A 496 47.07 130.86 82.03
N ASP A 497 47.87 130.45 83.01
CA ASP A 497 48.43 129.10 83.08
C ASP A 497 47.32 128.03 83.16
N ALA A 498 46.31 128.25 84.02
CA ALA A 498 45.15 127.38 84.14
C ALA A 498 44.29 127.35 82.86
N ALA A 499 44.07 128.50 82.22
CA ALA A 499 43.35 128.58 80.94
C ALA A 499 44.09 127.80 79.84
N LYS A 500 45.43 127.90 79.80
CA LYS A 500 46.25 127.14 78.84
C LYS A 500 46.17 125.63 79.08
N GLU A 501 46.19 125.18 80.33
CA GLU A 501 46.03 123.77 80.69
C GLU A 501 44.64 123.23 80.28
N ILE A 502 43.56 123.98 80.58
CA ILE A 502 42.21 123.62 80.15
C ILE A 502 42.13 123.58 78.62
N LYS A 503 42.73 124.53 77.91
CA LYS A 503 42.76 124.55 76.45
C LYS A 503 43.40 123.30 75.87
N THR A 504 44.51 122.84 76.45
CA THR A 504 45.16 121.58 76.05
C THR A 504 44.25 120.37 76.31
N LEU A 505 43.59 120.29 77.46
CA LEU A 505 42.66 119.20 77.78
C LEU A 505 41.43 119.17 76.85
N ILE A 506 40.90 120.33 76.47
CA ILE A 506 39.79 120.44 75.53
C ILE A 506 40.22 120.05 74.12
N ALA A 507 41.43 120.42 73.69
CA ALA A 507 41.99 119.97 72.42
C ALA A 507 42.12 118.44 72.37
N ASP A 508 42.75 117.83 73.39
CA ASP A 508 42.87 116.36 73.50
C ASP A 508 41.50 115.67 73.55
N SER A 509 40.53 116.23 74.25
CA SER A 509 39.16 115.71 74.27
C SER A 509 38.47 115.78 72.91
N THR A 510 38.71 116.85 72.15
CA THR A 510 38.15 117.03 70.80
C THR A 510 38.73 115.98 69.85
N ASP A 511 40.06 115.78 69.89
CA ASP A 511 40.74 114.77 69.08
C ASP A 511 40.21 113.34 69.39
N LYS A 512 40.01 113.02 70.68
CA LYS A 512 39.43 111.73 71.10
C LYS A 512 37.99 111.54 70.64
N VAL A 513 37.17 112.59 70.68
CA VAL A 513 35.78 112.54 70.18
C VAL A 513 35.75 112.35 68.67
N GLU A 514 36.66 112.98 67.93
CA GLU A 514 36.77 112.84 66.48
C GLU A 514 37.23 111.43 66.08
N LEU A 515 38.23 110.87 66.77
CA LEU A 515 38.62 109.47 66.63
C LEU A 515 37.45 108.51 66.96
N GLY A 516 36.75 108.75 68.07
CA GLY A 516 35.59 107.95 68.48
C GLY A 516 34.46 107.99 67.44
N SER A 517 34.15 109.18 66.91
CA SER A 517 33.17 109.37 65.82
C SER A 517 33.54 108.54 64.59
N GLY A 518 34.83 108.55 64.19
CA GLY A 518 35.32 107.73 63.08
C GLY A 518 35.15 106.22 63.32
N LEU A 519 35.40 105.73 64.53
CA LEU A 519 35.19 104.32 64.88
C LEU A 519 33.71 103.92 64.79
N VAL A 520 32.82 104.75 65.33
CA VAL A 520 31.37 104.49 65.32
C VAL A 520 30.80 104.56 63.91
N HIS A 521 31.26 105.51 63.08
CA HIS A 521 30.85 105.58 61.68
C HIS A 521 31.21 104.31 60.90
N ARG A 522 32.42 103.77 61.12
CA ARG A 522 32.81 102.47 60.52
C ARG A 522 31.95 101.33 61.05
N ALA A 523 31.68 101.28 62.35
CA ALA A 523 30.78 100.28 62.93
C ALA A 523 29.37 100.35 62.32
N GLY A 524 28.83 101.55 62.11
CA GLY A 524 27.55 101.76 61.43
C GLY A 524 27.58 101.32 59.96
N ALA A 525 28.68 101.54 59.24
CA ALA A 525 28.87 101.02 57.88
C ALA A 525 28.87 99.49 57.85
N THR A 526 29.58 98.84 58.77
CA THR A 526 29.58 97.36 58.90
C THR A 526 28.18 96.82 59.23
N MET A 527 27.39 97.50 60.07
CA MET A 527 26.00 97.10 60.32
C MET A 527 25.13 97.15 59.06
N ARG A 528 25.32 98.16 58.19
CA ARG A 528 24.63 98.23 56.89
C ARG A 528 25.05 97.11 55.94
N GLU A 529 26.33 96.74 55.93
CA GLU A 529 26.81 95.58 55.16
C GLU A 529 26.17 94.27 55.67
N ILE A 530 26.08 94.08 56.99
CA ILE A 530 25.40 92.92 57.60
C ILE A 530 23.94 92.84 57.15
N VAL A 531 23.20 93.95 57.15
CA VAL A 531 21.82 94.00 56.65
C VAL A 531 21.74 93.57 55.18
N GLY A 532 22.70 94.01 54.35
CA GLY A 532 22.81 93.57 52.96
C GLY A 532 23.05 92.06 52.83
N SER A 533 23.98 91.50 53.60
CA SER A 533 24.26 90.06 53.63
C SER A 533 23.07 89.24 54.13
N VAL A 534 22.36 89.71 55.15
CA VAL A 534 21.13 89.09 55.67
C VAL A 534 20.06 89.01 54.58
N LYS A 535 19.89 90.07 53.79
CA LYS A 535 18.96 90.07 52.65
C LYS A 535 19.35 89.01 51.61
N HIS A 536 20.64 88.90 51.29
CA HIS A 536 21.11 87.89 50.35
C HIS A 536 20.86 86.46 50.84
N VAL A 537 21.09 86.18 52.13
CA VAL A 537 20.78 84.88 52.73
C VAL A 537 19.27 84.60 52.70
N THR A 538 18.43 85.61 52.93
CA THR A 538 16.96 85.51 52.82
C THR A 538 16.54 85.09 51.41
N ASP A 539 17.13 85.70 50.37
CA ASP A 539 16.86 85.36 48.97
C ASP A 539 17.22 83.88 48.68
N ILE A 540 18.40 83.43 49.13
CA ILE A 540 18.84 82.03 49.00
C ILE A 540 17.88 81.06 49.70
N MET A 541 17.42 81.38 50.92
CA MET A 541 16.47 80.53 51.63
C MET A 541 15.12 80.42 50.91
N SER A 542 14.69 81.51 50.25
CA SER A 542 13.48 81.51 49.41
C SER A 542 13.67 80.61 48.18
N GLU A 543 14.82 80.67 47.52
CA GLU A 543 15.15 79.78 46.40
C GLU A 543 15.19 78.31 46.82
N ILE A 544 15.82 77.99 47.95
CA ILE A 544 15.87 76.61 48.48
C ILE A 544 14.46 76.09 48.78
N THR A 545 13.60 76.93 49.38
CA THR A 545 12.21 76.54 49.69
C THR A 545 11.42 76.25 48.41
N SER A 546 11.57 77.10 47.38
CA SER A 546 10.92 76.90 46.08
C SER A 546 11.43 75.64 45.37
N ALA A 547 12.75 75.44 45.34
CA ALA A 547 13.36 74.26 44.73
C ALA A 547 12.97 72.97 45.47
N SER A 548 12.88 73.00 46.79
CA SER A 548 12.44 71.86 47.59
C SER A 548 10.97 71.52 47.34
N ALA A 549 10.10 72.52 47.14
CA ALA A 549 8.70 72.30 46.78
C ALA A 549 8.56 71.65 45.39
N GLU A 550 9.36 72.11 44.42
CA GLU A 550 9.42 71.50 43.08
C GLU A 550 9.94 70.06 43.12
N GLN A 551 11.02 69.81 43.87
CA GLN A 551 11.54 68.46 44.10
C GLN A 551 10.50 67.54 44.74
N SER A 552 9.75 68.02 45.74
CA SER A 552 8.68 67.24 46.36
C SER A 552 7.60 66.85 45.35
N SER A 553 7.21 67.76 44.46
CA SER A 553 6.25 67.46 43.39
C SER A 553 6.83 66.46 42.37
N GLY A 554 8.11 66.58 42.02
CA GLY A 554 8.79 65.64 41.15
C GLY A 554 8.88 64.23 41.74
N ILE A 555 9.18 64.15 43.04
CA ILE A 555 9.21 62.90 43.81
C ILE A 555 7.82 62.25 43.86
N GLU A 556 6.75 63.00 44.08
CA GLU A 556 5.38 62.47 44.02
C GLU A 556 5.08 61.81 42.66
N GLN A 557 5.52 62.43 41.56
CA GLN A 557 5.33 61.86 40.22
C GLN A 557 6.15 60.57 40.01
N VAL A 558 7.38 60.53 40.51
CA VAL A 558 8.20 59.31 40.49
C VAL A 558 7.54 58.21 41.32
N ASN A 559 6.99 58.55 42.49
CA ASN A 559 6.31 57.60 43.37
C ASN A 559 5.08 56.96 42.69
N ARG A 560 4.26 57.76 41.99
CA ARG A 560 3.16 57.22 41.14
C ARG A 560 3.68 56.27 40.06
N THR A 561 4.82 56.59 39.46
CA THR A 561 5.44 55.74 38.42
C THR A 561 5.95 54.42 39.01
N VAL A 562 6.57 54.44 40.20
CA VAL A 562 7.01 53.24 40.92
C VAL A 562 5.81 52.35 41.28
N ALA A 563 4.70 52.94 41.75
CA ALA A 563 3.47 52.20 42.03
C ALA A 563 2.89 51.53 40.76
N GLN A 564 2.95 52.20 39.61
CA GLN A 564 2.53 51.61 38.34
C GLN A 564 3.47 50.47 37.89
N LEU A 565 4.78 50.61 38.11
CA LEU A 565 5.74 49.55 37.83
C LEU A 565 5.50 48.32 38.72
N ASP A 566 5.14 48.52 39.99
CA ASP A 566 4.75 47.44 40.90
C ASP A 566 3.50 46.69 40.40
N GLU A 567 2.46 47.41 39.96
CA GLU A 567 1.26 46.78 39.36
C GLU A 567 1.62 45.92 38.13
N VAL A 568 2.52 46.41 37.26
CA VAL A 568 2.98 45.66 36.09
C VAL A 568 3.84 44.46 36.50
N THR A 569 4.72 44.61 37.49
CA THR A 569 5.52 43.50 38.05
C THR A 569 4.61 42.39 38.59
N GLN A 570 3.56 42.73 39.34
CA GLN A 570 2.59 41.77 39.86
C GLN A 570 1.79 41.08 38.74
N ARG A 571 1.37 41.83 37.70
CA ARG A 571 0.75 41.22 36.52
C ARG A 571 1.70 40.28 35.78
N ASN A 572 2.98 40.63 35.67
CA ASN A 572 3.97 39.76 35.05
C ASN A 572 4.13 38.45 35.83
N ALA A 573 4.13 38.52 37.17
CA ALA A 573 4.17 37.31 37.99
C ALA A 573 2.95 36.41 37.74
N ALA A 574 1.74 36.97 37.70
CA ALA A 574 0.53 36.21 37.37
C ALA A 574 0.57 35.62 35.95
N LEU A 575 1.05 36.39 34.96
CA LEU A 575 1.22 35.92 33.58
C LEU A 575 2.25 34.79 33.47
N VAL A 576 3.32 34.84 34.27
CA VAL A 576 4.32 33.78 34.34
C VAL A 576 3.70 32.48 34.88
N GLU A 577 2.88 32.55 35.93
CA GLU A 577 2.15 31.38 36.43
C GLU A 577 1.20 30.80 35.38
N GLU A 578 0.39 31.64 34.73
CA GLU A 578 -0.53 31.22 33.67
C GLU A 578 0.21 30.60 32.47
N ALA A 579 1.29 31.24 32.01
CA ALA A 579 2.08 30.76 30.89
C ALA A 579 2.82 29.46 31.21
N THR A 580 3.27 29.28 32.45
CA THR A 580 3.90 28.03 32.91
C THR A 580 2.87 26.89 32.94
N ALA A 581 1.66 27.16 33.42
CA ALA A 581 0.57 26.18 33.39
C ALA A 581 0.18 25.81 31.94
N ALA A 582 0.11 26.80 31.05
CA ALA A 582 -0.16 26.57 29.62
C ALA A 582 0.94 25.75 28.94
N ALA A 583 2.22 26.06 29.20
CA ALA A 583 3.35 25.31 28.68
C ALA A 583 3.32 23.84 29.14
N ARG A 584 3.05 23.60 30.42
CA ARG A 584 2.90 22.24 30.96
C ARG A 584 1.73 21.48 30.34
N SER A 585 0.59 22.14 30.12
CA SER A 585 -0.55 21.52 29.44
C SER A 585 -0.24 21.19 27.98
N LEU A 586 0.51 22.04 27.27
CA LEU A 586 0.98 21.74 25.91
C LEU A 586 1.95 20.55 25.89
N GLU A 587 2.84 20.45 26.87
CA GLU A 587 3.74 19.31 27.04
C GLU A 587 2.94 18.01 27.25
N GLU A 588 1.98 18.02 28.17
CA GLU A 588 1.09 16.88 28.44
C GLU A 588 0.28 16.47 27.20
N GLN A 589 -0.31 17.42 26.48
CA GLN A 589 -1.05 17.15 25.23
C GLN A 589 -0.15 16.58 24.13
N ALA A 590 1.09 17.07 24.02
CA ALA A 590 2.05 16.55 23.04
C ALA A 590 2.47 15.11 23.36
N VAL A 591 2.64 14.79 24.65
CA VAL A 591 2.89 13.41 25.10
C VAL A 591 1.68 12.51 24.81
N GLU A 592 0.46 12.96 25.13
CA GLU A 592 -0.76 12.19 24.86
C GLU A 592 -0.95 11.92 23.36
N LEU A 593 -0.67 12.90 22.50
CA LEU A 593 -0.68 12.72 21.04
C LEU A 593 0.37 11.73 20.58
N ALA A 594 1.61 11.83 21.09
CA ALA A 594 2.69 10.91 20.77
C ALA A 594 2.36 9.47 21.19
N ASP A 595 1.79 9.30 22.39
CA ASP A 595 1.34 8.00 22.90
C ASP A 595 0.18 7.44 22.08
N ALA A 596 -0.81 8.27 21.72
CA ALA A 596 -1.94 7.84 20.90
C ALA A 596 -1.52 7.32 19.52
N VAL A 597 -0.49 7.92 18.92
CA VAL A 597 0.06 7.46 17.63
C VAL A 597 1.18 6.42 17.76
N SER A 598 1.66 6.14 18.97
CA SER A 598 2.74 5.17 19.22
C SER A 598 2.34 3.72 18.90
N ILE A 599 1.04 3.42 18.91
CA ILE A 599 0.49 2.12 18.49
C ILE A 599 0.85 1.81 17.03
N PHE A 600 1.01 2.85 16.20
CA PHE A 600 1.35 2.69 14.81
C PHE A 600 2.85 2.45 14.63
N ARG A 601 3.21 1.26 14.15
CA ARG A 601 4.58 0.91 13.83
C ARG A 601 4.93 1.45 12.46
N LEU A 602 5.81 2.44 12.44
CA LEU A 602 6.41 2.96 11.21
C LEU A 602 7.69 2.18 10.90
N GLN A 603 7.98 2.03 9.62
CA GLN A 603 9.27 1.48 9.22
C GLN A 603 10.32 2.51 9.65
N PRO A 604 11.36 2.14 10.42
CA PRO A 604 12.39 3.09 10.81
C PRO A 604 12.92 3.69 9.52
N ALA A 605 12.77 5.02 9.40
CA ALA A 605 13.28 5.74 8.25
C ALA A 605 14.74 5.31 8.07
N HIS A 606 15.06 4.69 6.94
CA HIS A 606 16.45 4.39 6.62
C HIS A 606 17.22 5.69 6.78
N SER A 607 18.13 5.75 7.75
CA SER A 607 18.91 6.92 8.16
C SER A 607 19.92 7.38 7.09
N GLY A 608 19.54 7.36 5.81
CA GLY A 608 20.37 7.69 4.66
C GLY A 608 20.27 9.14 4.19
N ASN A 609 19.33 9.95 4.68
CA ASN A 609 19.16 11.34 4.23
C ASN A 609 19.10 12.41 5.33
N ALA A 610 19.31 12.04 6.59
CA ALA A 610 19.36 13.01 7.70
C ALA A 610 20.59 13.94 7.66
N SER A 611 21.55 13.71 6.76
CA SER A 611 22.75 14.54 6.58
C SER A 611 22.54 15.73 5.62
N VAL A 612 21.47 15.77 4.82
CA VAL A 612 21.30 16.82 3.79
C VAL A 612 20.58 18.05 4.34
N VAL A 613 19.63 17.90 5.28
CA VAL A 613 18.86 19.05 5.82
C VAL A 613 19.65 19.85 6.87
N ARG A 614 20.63 19.22 7.55
CA ARG A 614 21.50 19.94 8.50
C ARG A 614 22.53 20.85 7.81
N ALA A 615 22.84 20.61 6.53
CA ALA A 615 23.79 21.41 5.77
C ALA A 615 23.22 22.74 5.26
N SER A 616 21.91 22.84 5.04
CA SER A 616 21.27 24.07 4.50
C SER A 616 20.99 25.14 5.56
N PHE A 617 20.91 24.78 6.85
CA PHE A 617 20.74 25.76 7.92
C PHE A 617 22.06 26.43 8.35
N ASN A 618 23.19 25.74 8.24
CA ASN A 618 24.50 26.33 8.57
C ASN A 618 25.07 27.27 7.50
N SER A 619 24.52 27.28 6.27
CA SER A 619 24.97 28.22 5.22
C SER A 619 24.21 29.55 5.21
N ALA A 620 23.18 29.72 6.04
CA ALA A 620 22.40 30.96 6.13
C ALA A 620 22.78 31.83 7.35
N ALA A 621 23.69 31.36 8.21
CA ALA A 621 24.16 32.04 9.42
C ALA A 621 25.66 32.39 9.40
N ALA A 622 26.28 32.45 8.20
CA ALA A 622 27.67 32.86 8.01
C ALA A 622 27.76 34.19 7.26
#